data_AF-R2Q1G4-F1
#
_entry.id   AF-R2Q1G4-F1
#
_cell.length_a   1.000
_cell.length_b   1.000
_cell.length_c   1.000
_cell.angle_alpha   90.00
_cell.angle_beta   90.00
_cell.angle_gamma   90.00
#
_symmetry.space_group_name_H-M   'P 1'
#
loop_
_entity.id
_entity.type
_entity.pdbx_description
1 polymer ?
#
loop_
_entity_poly.entity_id
_entity_poly.type
_entity_poly.pdbx_seq_one_letter_code
_entity_poly.pdbx_strand_id
1 'polypeptide(L)' 'MNQDEVRKRLKEELKIPAFSGNLPDKEFTEEEYQKLKQDLLQYFEDYVRNVEN' A
#
# COMPACT_ATOMS: atom_id res chain seq x y z
N MET A 1 7.21 -7.24 11.01
CA MET A 1 6.98 -7.63 9.59
C MET A 1 8.00 -6.90 8.76
N ASN A 2 8.75 -7.62 7.93
CA ASN A 2 9.78 -6.96 7.11
C ASN A 2 9.16 -6.32 5.85
N GLN A 3 9.98 -5.56 5.13
CA GLN A 3 9.59 -4.82 3.94
C GLN A 3 9.02 -5.73 2.82
N ASP A 4 9.62 -6.90 2.61
CA ASP A 4 9.20 -7.87 1.61
C ASP A 4 7.83 -8.49 1.92
N GLU A 5 7.59 -8.84 3.19
CA GLU A 5 6.30 -9.35 3.66
C GLU A 5 5.18 -8.32 3.47
N VAL A 6 5.44 -7.06 3.87
CA VAL A 6 4.49 -5.96 3.68
C VAL A 6 4.20 -5.77 2.19
N ARG A 7 5.22 -5.73 1.35
CA ARG A 7 5.05 -5.59 -0.10
C ARG A 7 4.24 -6.74 -0.70
N LYS A 8 4.53 -7.98 -0.31
CA LYS A 8 3.80 -9.15 -0.81
C LYS A 8 2.34 -9.09 -0.40
N ARG A 9 2.05 -8.81 0.87
CA ARG A 9 0.68 -8.67 1.38
C ARG A 9 -0.08 -7.56 0.69
N LEU A 10 0.50 -6.37 0.52
CA LEU A 10 -0.14 -5.25 -0.19
C LEU A 10 -0.51 -5.63 -1.63
N LYS A 11 0.38 -6.34 -2.35
CA LYS A 11 0.11 -6.81 -3.71
C LYS A 11 -1.08 -7.76 -3.77
N GLU A 12 -1.15 -8.72 -2.85
CA GLU A 12 -2.23 -9.71 -2.79
C GLU A 12 -3.55 -9.07 -2.33
N GLU A 13 -3.53 -8.30 -1.25
CA GLU A 13 -4.74 -7.72 -0.65
C GLU A 13 -5.36 -6.61 -1.50
N LEU A 14 -4.53 -5.73 -2.06
CA LEU A 14 -5.01 -4.64 -2.92
C LEU A 14 -5.20 -5.10 -4.38
N LYS A 15 -4.83 -6.34 -4.71
CA LYS A 15 -4.82 -6.90 -6.07
C LYS A 15 -4.03 -6.04 -7.06
N ILE A 16 -2.90 -5.49 -6.61
CA ILE A 16 -2.01 -4.63 -7.40
C ILE A 16 -0.69 -5.36 -7.67
N PRO A 17 -0.62 -6.23 -8.67
CA PRO A 17 0.59 -7.01 -8.95
C PRO A 17 1.81 -6.13 -9.28
N ALA A 18 1.57 -4.95 -9.88
CA ALA A 18 2.59 -3.97 -10.24
C ALA A 18 2.91 -2.96 -9.12
N PHE A 19 2.50 -3.22 -7.87
CA PHE A 19 2.84 -2.33 -6.76
C PHE A 19 4.35 -2.18 -6.62
N SER A 20 4.83 -0.97 -6.88
CA SER A 20 6.23 -0.54 -6.86
C SER A 20 6.47 0.57 -5.83
N GLY A 21 5.56 0.68 -4.84
CA GLY A 21 5.69 1.67 -3.77
C GLY A 21 7.04 1.56 -3.07
N ASN A 22 7.66 2.73 -2.85
CA ASN A 22 8.88 2.82 -2.08
C ASN A 22 8.51 2.64 -0.60
N LEU A 23 8.93 1.52 -0.02
CA LEU A 23 8.72 1.22 1.40
C LEU A 23 10.03 1.43 2.14
N PRO A 24 10.04 2.03 3.34
CA PRO A 24 11.26 2.11 4.13
C PRO A 24 11.77 0.71 4.51
N ASP A 25 13.10 0.55 4.52
CA ASP A 25 13.78 -0.64 5.00
C ASP A 25 13.75 -0.64 6.54
N LYS A 26 12.62 -1.07 7.09
CA LYS A 26 12.39 -1.21 8.53
C LYS A 26 11.43 -2.37 8.80
N GLU A 27 11.35 -2.75 10.07
CA GLU A 27 10.25 -3.57 10.53
C GLU A 27 8.99 -2.74 10.72
N PHE A 28 7.88 -3.28 10.25
CA PHE A 28 6.54 -2.74 10.42
C PHE A 28 5.79 -3.52 11.49
N THR A 29 5.09 -2.79 12.34
CA THR A 29 4.01 -3.37 13.17
C THR A 29 2.75 -3.57 12.34
N GLU A 30 1.80 -4.33 12.87
CA GLU A 30 0.49 -4.52 12.22
C GLU A 30 -0.27 -3.19 12.10
N GLU A 31 -0.19 -2.31 13.10
CA GLU A 31 -0.81 -0.98 13.04
C GLU A 31 -0.22 -0.10 11.93
N GLU A 32 1.10 -0.10 11.78
CA GLU A 32 1.78 0.64 10.71
C GLU A 32 1.42 0.10 9.33
N TYR A 33 1.31 -1.23 9.20
CA TYR A 33 0.86 -1.88 7.98
C TYR A 33 -0.57 -1.48 7.60
N GLN A 34 -1.51 -1.55 8.56
CA GLN A 34 -2.90 -1.18 8.32
C GLN A 34 -3.03 0.30 7.92
N LYS A 35 -2.26 1.18 8.57
CA LYS A 35 -2.22 2.60 8.21
C LYS A 35 -1.70 2.82 6.79
N LEU A 36 -0.57 2.19 6.44
CA LEU A 36 0.00 2.24 5.09
C LEU A 36 -0.99 1.75 4.02
N LYS A 37 -1.70 0.65 4.31
CA LYS A 37 -2.73 0.11 3.42
C LYS A 37 -3.87 1.12 3.18
N GLN A 38 -4.35 1.77 4.24
CA GLN A 38 -5.38 2.80 4.13
C GLN A 38 -4.89 4.02 3.34
N ASP A 39 -3.69 4.51 3.61
CA ASP A 39 -3.09 5.63 2.87
C ASP A 39 -2.99 5.32 1.36
N LEU A 40 -2.61 4.09 1.00
CA LEU A 40 -2.55 3.66 -0.39
C LEU A 40 -3.94 3.60 -1.04
N LEU A 41 -4.94 3.03 -0.35
CA LEU A 41 -6.32 2.98 -0.84
C LEU A 41 -6.88 4.38 -1.09
N GLN A 42 -6.69 5.29 -0.14
CA GLN A 42 -7.12 6.68 -0.27
C GLN A 42 -6.43 7.36 -1.47
N TYR A 43 -5.12 7.15 -1.63
CA TYR A 43 -4.39 7.66 -2.80
C TYR A 43 -4.97 7.14 -4.12
N PHE A 44 -5.36 5.86 -4.19
CA PHE A 44 -6.02 5.32 -5.38
C PHE A 44 -7.39 5.93 -5.62
N GLU A 45 -8.22 6.06 -4.57
CA GLU A 45 -9.55 6.67 -4.69
C GLU A 45 -9.46 8.13 -5.14
N ASP A 46 -8.55 8.91 -4.54
CA ASP A 46 -8.34 10.31 -4.90
C ASP A 46 -7.83 10.43 -6.34
N TYR A 47 -6.87 9.58 -6.75
CA TYR A 47 -6.36 9.58 -8.12
C TYR A 47 -7.46 9.25 -9.14
N VAL A 48 -8.25 8.20 -8.89
CA VAL A 48 -9.37 7.83 -9.79
C VAL A 48 -10.40 8.94 -9.87
N ARG A 49 -10.80 9.51 -8.72
CA ARG A 49 -11.78 10.61 -8.67
C ARG A 49 -11.28 11.88 -9.37
N ASN A 50 -9.98 12.17 -9.33
CA ASN A 50 -9.43 13.34 -10.02
C ASN A 50 -9.28 13.15 -11.54
N VAL A 51 -9.32 11.91 -12.06
CA VAL A 51 -9.26 11.63 -13.50
C VAL A 51 -10.64 11.74 -14.17
N GLU A 52 -11.73 11.66 -13.40
CA GLU A 52 -13.11 11.81 -13.90
C GLU A 52 -13.64 13.27 -13.88
N ASN A 53 -12.83 14.27 -13.53
CA ASN A 53 -13.21 15.70 -13.56
C ASN A 53 -12.57 16.49 -14.71
#